data_AF-D4C9N5-F1
#
_entry.id   AF-D4C9N5-F1
#
_cell.length_a   1.000
_cell.length_b   1.000
_cell.length_c   1.000
_cell.angle_alpha   90.00
_cell.angle_beta   90.00
_cell.angle_gamma   90.00
#
_symmetry.space_group_name_H-M   'P 1'
#
loop_
_entity.id
_entity.type
_entity.pdbx_description
1 polymer ?
#
loop_
_entity_poly.entity_id
_entity_poly.type
_entity_poly.pdbx_seq_one_letter_code
_entity_poly.pdbx_strand_id
1 'polypeptide(L)'
;MRWFEMKTLKYWYITAVRKGEWKGCIAHGIVHGHQRLADGIKIHTSAISTVTIVNDTAIIKTKNSEYYCRLNEAFFHLFDEPGKRYFPNFEELRETYERRLEVPGQRDGVLIVLDSEAEYYYIGATFRCGGENIEIRIPTVHIGTFCDSVLIGCLTGKTRQAIDYRYFPFSDRVEFYSWMQTFDTYILNAGTQPIKVAVKAQENVIAPGCTLLIRDTKDRGGDGDV
;
A
#
# COMPACT_ATOMS: atom_id res chain seq x y z
N MET A 1 36.73 9.84 -0.41
CA MET A 1 35.72 9.20 -1.28
C MET A 1 34.36 9.56 -0.71
N ARG A 2 33.58 10.43 -1.38
CA ARG A 2 32.23 10.77 -0.90
C ARG A 2 31.31 9.62 -1.30
N TRP A 3 30.78 8.89 -0.34
CA TRP A 3 29.63 8.01 -0.56
C TRP A 3 28.48 8.92 -0.99
N PHE A 4 28.11 8.91 -2.27
CA PHE A 4 26.84 9.49 -2.67
C PHE A 4 25.78 8.50 -2.19
N GLU A 5 24.98 8.88 -1.18
CA GLU A 5 23.77 8.16 -0.85
C GLU A 5 22.90 8.10 -2.12
N MET A 6 22.54 6.88 -2.51
CA MET A 6 21.66 6.67 -3.65
C MET A 6 20.26 7.10 -3.26
N LYS A 7 19.70 8.08 -3.96
CA LYS A 7 18.32 8.51 -3.75
C LYS A 7 17.40 7.41 -4.25
N THR A 8 16.42 7.00 -3.46
CA THR A 8 15.41 6.03 -3.88
C THR A 8 14.02 6.62 -3.76
N LEU A 9 13.06 6.00 -4.46
CA LEU A 9 11.64 6.21 -4.23
C LEU A 9 11.00 4.85 -3.96
N LYS A 10 10.39 4.68 -2.79
CA LYS A 10 9.54 3.53 -2.45
C LYS A 10 8.08 3.87 -2.74
N TYR A 11 7.25 2.85 -3.01
CA TYR A 11 5.83 3.01 -3.32
C TYR A 11 5.59 4.03 -4.44
N TRP A 12 6.39 3.89 -5.49
CA TRP A 12 6.55 4.91 -6.50
C TRP A 12 5.67 4.64 -7.73
N TYR A 13 5.30 5.73 -8.40
CA TYR A 13 4.55 5.68 -9.64
C TYR A 13 4.78 6.95 -10.45
N ILE A 14 4.47 6.93 -11.74
CA ILE A 14 4.67 8.08 -12.64
C ILE A 14 3.33 8.55 -13.17
N THR A 15 3.08 9.86 -13.07
CA THR A 15 1.91 10.50 -13.68
C THR A 15 2.28 11.73 -14.48
N ALA A 16 1.47 12.08 -15.47
CA ALA A 16 1.49 13.38 -16.11
C ALA A 16 1.13 14.48 -15.11
N VAL A 17 1.76 15.63 -15.30
CA VAL A 17 1.37 16.90 -14.69
C VAL A 17 1.28 17.96 -15.77
N ARG A 18 0.20 18.74 -15.69
CA ARG A 18 -0.01 19.94 -16.50
C ARG A 18 0.02 21.15 -15.59
N LYS A 19 0.98 22.05 -15.80
CA LYS A 19 1.07 23.32 -15.08
C LYS A 19 1.16 24.45 -16.10
N GLY A 20 0.00 25.05 -16.40
CA GLY A 20 -0.14 26.00 -17.51
C GLY A 20 0.09 25.31 -18.86
N GLU A 21 1.05 25.82 -19.64
CA GLU A 21 1.45 25.28 -20.94
C GLU A 21 2.41 24.09 -20.83
N TRP A 22 3.10 23.95 -19.69
CA TRP A 22 4.04 22.85 -19.51
C TRP A 22 3.30 21.52 -19.32
N LYS A 23 3.72 20.52 -20.10
CA LYS A 23 3.27 19.13 -20.02
C LYS A 23 4.51 18.24 -19.87
N GLY A 24 4.49 17.38 -18.87
CA GLY A 24 5.49 16.33 -18.69
C GLY A 24 5.03 15.36 -17.62
N CYS A 25 5.89 14.41 -17.26
CA CYS A 25 5.60 13.48 -16.16
C CYS A 25 6.51 13.74 -14.97
N ILE A 26 6.03 13.37 -13.80
CA ILE A 26 6.78 13.37 -12.55
C ILE A 26 6.61 12.02 -11.87
N ALA A 27 7.61 11.62 -11.09
CA ALA A 27 7.50 10.45 -10.24
C ALA A 27 6.99 10.88 -8.86
N HIS A 28 6.11 10.08 -8.29
CA HIS A 28 5.66 10.16 -6.91
C HIS A 28 6.29 9.01 -6.14
N GLY A 29 6.45 9.17 -4.83
CA GLY A 29 6.90 8.10 -3.96
C GLY A 29 7.48 8.63 -2.66
N ILE A 30 7.98 7.71 -1.85
CA ILE A 30 8.62 8.01 -0.56
C ILE A 30 10.12 8.07 -0.77
N VAL A 31 10.70 9.23 -0.50
CA VAL A 31 12.12 9.45 -0.73
C VAL A 31 12.98 8.90 0.41
N HIS A 32 14.11 8.31 0.04
CA HIS A 32 15.20 7.97 0.96
C HIS A 32 16.55 8.35 0.36
N GLY A 33 17.56 8.58 1.21
CA GLY A 33 18.94 8.89 0.81
C GLY A 33 19.09 10.27 0.15
N HIS A 34 18.19 11.21 0.44
CA HIS A 34 18.20 12.54 -0.15
C HIS A 34 18.85 13.57 0.77
N GLN A 35 19.96 14.16 0.34
CA GLN A 35 20.77 15.11 1.15
C GLN A 35 20.03 16.31 1.77
N ARG A 36 18.86 16.68 1.24
CA ARG A 36 18.08 17.85 1.69
C ARG A 36 16.70 17.51 2.26
N LEU A 37 16.27 16.25 2.17
CA LEU A 37 14.94 15.83 2.58
C LEU A 37 15.11 14.68 3.56
N ALA A 38 14.34 14.69 4.65
CA ALA A 38 14.36 13.55 5.54
C ALA A 38 13.79 12.31 4.83
N ASP A 39 14.33 11.15 5.18
CA ASP A 39 13.84 9.87 4.72
C ASP A 39 12.39 9.64 5.18
N GLY A 40 11.63 8.86 4.41
CA GLY A 40 10.24 8.54 4.72
C GLY A 40 9.22 9.64 4.32
N ILE A 41 9.66 10.72 3.68
CA ILE A 41 8.75 11.78 3.21
C ILE A 41 8.20 11.45 1.83
N LYS A 42 6.87 11.52 1.67
CA LYS A 42 6.21 11.47 0.36
C LYS A 42 6.54 12.72 -0.44
N ILE A 43 7.07 12.53 -1.65
CA ILE A 43 7.41 13.61 -2.58
C ILE A 43 6.83 13.35 -3.96
N HIS A 44 6.86 14.40 -4.76
CA HIS A 44 6.88 14.27 -6.21
C HIS A 44 8.17 14.91 -6.74
N THR A 45 8.73 14.33 -7.80
CA THR A 45 9.96 14.83 -8.41
C THR A 45 9.71 16.04 -9.29
N SER A 46 10.78 16.71 -9.71
CA SER A 46 10.70 17.55 -10.92
C SER A 46 10.45 16.69 -12.16
N ALA A 47 10.22 17.36 -13.30
CA ALA A 47 10.06 16.73 -14.62
C ALA A 47 11.06 15.59 -14.87
N ILE A 48 10.53 14.44 -15.26
CA ILE A 48 11.31 13.28 -15.70
C ILE A 48 11.86 13.57 -17.08
N SER A 49 13.19 13.43 -17.23
CA SER A 49 13.85 13.49 -18.53
C SER A 49 13.92 12.12 -19.18
N THR A 50 14.34 11.10 -18.42
CA THR A 50 14.49 9.72 -18.92
C THR A 50 14.24 8.71 -17.81
N VAL A 51 13.81 7.51 -18.19
CA VAL A 51 13.78 6.33 -17.32
C VAL A 51 14.59 5.25 -18.01
N THR A 52 15.44 4.55 -17.24
CA THR A 52 16.20 3.40 -17.73
C THR A 52 16.05 2.26 -16.74
N ILE A 53 15.81 1.04 -17.24
CA ILE A 53 15.75 -0.15 -16.40
C ILE A 53 17.10 -0.83 -16.43
N VAL A 54 17.64 -1.12 -15.25
CA VAL A 54 18.86 -1.92 -15.06
C VAL A 54 18.53 -3.00 -14.03
N ASN A 55 18.50 -4.25 -14.46
CA ASN A 55 18.01 -5.39 -13.67
C ASN A 55 16.59 -5.08 -13.13
N ASP A 56 16.38 -5.25 -11.82
CA ASP A 56 15.08 -5.06 -11.15
C ASP A 56 14.84 -3.60 -10.69
N THR A 57 15.58 -2.62 -11.25
CA THR A 57 15.55 -1.22 -10.81
C THR A 57 15.29 -0.26 -11.98
N ALA A 58 14.27 0.59 -11.82
CA ALA A 58 14.05 1.74 -12.68
C ALA A 58 14.87 2.93 -12.16
N ILE A 59 15.76 3.44 -13.00
CA ILE A 59 16.55 4.65 -12.74
C ILE A 59 15.80 5.82 -13.38
N ILE A 60 15.14 6.62 -12.54
CA ILE A 60 14.37 7.79 -12.96
C ILE A 60 15.28 9.01 -12.90
N LYS A 61 15.58 9.58 -14.07
CA LYS A 61 16.39 10.79 -14.18
C LYS A 61 15.50 12.01 -14.31
N THR A 62 15.88 13.04 -13.57
CA THR A 62 15.31 14.38 -13.64
C THR A 62 16.41 15.38 -13.94
N LYS A 63 16.11 16.68 -13.96
CA LYS A 63 17.10 17.73 -14.22
C LYS A 63 18.33 17.66 -13.31
N ASN A 64 18.14 17.38 -12.01
CA ASN A 64 19.19 17.51 -10.98
C ASN A 64 19.37 16.25 -10.11
N SER A 65 18.56 15.21 -10.31
CA SER A 65 18.54 14.01 -9.47
C SER A 65 18.31 12.77 -10.31
N GLU A 66 18.92 11.67 -9.88
CA GLU A 66 18.60 10.31 -10.29
C GLU A 66 18.02 9.59 -9.08
N TYR A 67 16.91 8.89 -9.28
CA TYR A 67 16.25 8.07 -8.27
C TYR A 67 16.31 6.61 -8.70
N TYR A 68 16.71 5.75 -7.78
CA TYR A 68 16.84 4.31 -7.98
C TYR A 68 15.62 3.64 -7.34
N CYS A 69 14.69 3.19 -8.17
CA CYS A 69 13.37 2.77 -7.75
C CYS A 69 13.20 1.27 -8.07
N ARG A 70 13.05 0.42 -7.04
CA ARG A 70 12.87 -1.02 -7.26
C ARG A 70 11.52 -1.29 -7.91
N LEU A 71 11.50 -2.13 -8.93
CA LEU A 71 10.26 -2.45 -9.66
C LEU A 71 9.22 -3.15 -8.76
N ASN A 72 9.66 -3.95 -7.80
CA ASN A 72 8.79 -4.63 -6.81
C ASN A 72 8.23 -3.70 -5.70
N GLU A 73 8.56 -2.42 -5.75
CA GLU A 73 8.02 -1.35 -4.91
C GLU A 73 7.22 -0.33 -5.73
N ALA A 74 7.03 -0.58 -7.04
CA ALA A 74 6.19 0.26 -7.89
C ALA A 74 4.71 0.00 -7.60
N PHE A 75 3.92 1.07 -7.52
CA PHE A 75 2.46 1.00 -7.52
C PHE A 75 1.95 1.10 -8.95
N PHE A 76 2.10 0.01 -9.72
CA PHE A 76 1.74 -0.06 -11.14
C PHE A 76 0.30 0.41 -11.42
N HIS A 77 -0.65 0.10 -10.55
CA HIS A 77 -2.04 0.54 -10.63
C HIS A 77 -2.26 2.07 -10.56
N LEU A 78 -1.25 2.86 -10.13
CA LEU A 78 -1.32 4.33 -10.06
C LEU A 78 -0.67 5.04 -11.25
N PHE A 79 -0.05 4.32 -12.18
CA PHE A 79 0.51 4.93 -13.39
C PHE A 79 -0.62 5.35 -14.33
N ASP A 80 -0.55 6.60 -14.80
CA ASP A 80 -1.42 7.04 -15.88
C ASP A 80 -0.83 6.69 -17.26
N GLU A 81 -1.65 6.81 -18.31
CA GLU A 81 -1.23 6.45 -19.67
C GLU A 81 0.06 7.15 -20.14
N PRO A 82 0.26 8.46 -19.89
CA PRO A 82 1.55 9.10 -20.15
C PRO A 82 2.72 8.50 -19.35
N GLY A 83 2.53 8.20 -18.07
CA GLY A 83 3.56 7.61 -17.21
C GLY A 83 3.98 6.21 -17.66
N LYS A 84 3.02 5.40 -18.13
CA LYS A 84 3.29 4.06 -18.69
C LYS A 84 4.23 4.10 -19.89
N ARG A 85 4.20 5.17 -20.70
CA ARG A 85 5.03 5.30 -21.92
C ARG A 85 6.53 5.36 -21.66
N TYR A 86 6.96 5.60 -20.42
CA TYR A 86 8.39 5.47 -20.05
C TYR A 86 8.87 4.01 -20.02
N PHE A 87 7.94 3.05 -20.10
CA PHE A 87 8.21 1.61 -20.04
C PHE A 87 7.58 0.91 -21.25
N PRO A 88 8.36 0.62 -22.31
CA PRO A 88 7.84 -0.06 -23.50
C PRO A 88 7.17 -1.41 -23.22
N ASN A 89 7.61 -2.10 -22.17
CA ASN A 89 7.07 -3.39 -21.71
C ASN A 89 6.32 -3.26 -20.36
N PHE A 90 5.59 -2.17 -20.15
CA PHE A 90 4.90 -1.86 -18.88
C PHE A 90 4.08 -3.04 -18.33
N GLU A 91 3.28 -3.72 -19.16
CA GLU A 91 2.43 -4.82 -18.70
C GLU A 91 3.24 -6.05 -18.27
N GLU A 92 4.32 -6.38 -18.97
CA GLU A 92 5.22 -7.48 -18.59
C GLU A 92 5.91 -7.18 -17.24
N LEU A 93 6.37 -5.94 -17.07
CA LEU A 93 6.96 -5.49 -15.80
C LEU A 93 5.94 -5.55 -14.68
N ARG A 94 4.71 -5.09 -14.94
CA ARG A 94 3.61 -5.17 -13.96
C ARG A 94 3.36 -6.62 -13.57
N GLU A 95 3.18 -7.52 -14.52
CA GLU A 95 2.93 -8.94 -14.23
C GLU A 95 4.07 -9.61 -13.46
N THR A 96 5.31 -9.19 -13.69
CA THR A 96 6.51 -9.73 -13.07
C THR A 96 6.73 -9.20 -11.65
N TYR A 97 6.56 -7.89 -11.45
CA TYR A 97 6.98 -7.21 -10.21
C TYR A 97 5.83 -6.73 -9.33
N GLU A 98 4.61 -6.60 -9.85
CA GLU A 98 3.44 -6.25 -9.04
C GLU A 98 3.19 -7.36 -8.02
N ARG A 99 3.26 -7.01 -6.73
CA ARG A 99 3.10 -7.97 -5.65
C ARG A 99 1.70 -8.53 -5.65
N ARG A 100 1.53 -9.80 -6.05
CA ARG A 100 0.27 -10.51 -5.91
C ARG A 100 -0.10 -10.61 -4.44
N LEU A 101 -1.33 -10.23 -4.10
CA LEU A 101 -1.86 -10.44 -2.76
C LEU A 101 -2.69 -11.71 -2.76
N GLU A 102 -2.35 -12.63 -1.86
CA GLU A 102 -3.05 -13.91 -1.73
C GLU A 102 -3.40 -14.16 -0.27
N VAL A 103 -4.67 -14.51 -0.02
CA VAL A 103 -5.12 -14.92 1.30
C VAL A 103 -4.44 -16.25 1.68
N PRO A 104 -3.70 -16.32 2.80
CA PRO A 104 -3.06 -17.56 3.22
C PRO A 104 -4.03 -18.74 3.35
N GLY A 105 -3.56 -19.95 3.00
CA GLY A 105 -4.35 -21.18 3.09
C GLY A 105 -5.37 -21.33 1.95
N GLN A 106 -6.43 -22.11 2.20
CA GLN A 106 -7.48 -22.43 1.22
C GLN A 106 -8.90 -21.97 1.63
N ARG A 107 -9.05 -21.44 2.85
CA ARG A 107 -10.34 -21.00 3.39
C ARG A 107 -10.64 -19.55 3.02
N ASP A 108 -11.91 -19.18 3.03
CA ASP A 108 -12.31 -17.78 2.96
C ASP A 108 -11.61 -16.97 4.06
N GLY A 109 -11.20 -15.76 3.72
CA GLY A 109 -10.28 -15.00 4.53
C GLY A 109 -9.92 -13.65 3.92
N VAL A 110 -9.17 -12.87 4.68
CA VAL A 110 -8.72 -11.53 4.27
C VAL A 110 -7.24 -11.37 4.54
N LEU A 111 -6.49 -10.84 3.57
CA LEU A 111 -5.14 -10.35 3.80
C LEU A 111 -5.15 -8.82 3.67
N ILE A 112 -4.69 -8.13 4.70
CA ILE A 112 -4.43 -6.69 4.71
C ILE A 112 -2.91 -6.52 4.82
N VAL A 113 -2.31 -5.76 3.90
CA VAL A 113 -0.87 -5.50 3.88
C VAL A 113 -0.61 -4.05 4.26
N LEU A 114 0.22 -3.86 5.29
CA LEU A 114 0.57 -2.58 5.84
C LEU A 114 2.09 -2.32 5.81
N ASP A 115 2.50 -1.07 5.64
CA ASP A 115 3.86 -0.57 5.90
C ASP A 115 3.74 0.80 6.57
N SER A 116 4.46 1.04 7.67
CA SER A 116 4.56 2.34 8.36
C SER A 116 5.00 3.51 7.48
N GLU A 117 5.73 3.26 6.39
CA GLU A 117 6.10 4.33 5.46
C GLU A 117 4.95 4.68 4.52
N ALA A 118 4.11 3.73 4.15
CA ALA A 118 3.03 3.95 3.19
C ALA A 118 2.00 4.96 3.70
N GLU A 119 1.39 5.68 2.77
CA GLU A 119 0.32 6.63 3.10
C GLU A 119 -0.84 5.89 3.77
N TYR A 120 -1.25 6.37 4.95
CA TYR A 120 -2.21 5.71 5.82
C TYR A 120 -1.87 4.25 6.16
N TYR A 121 -0.59 3.90 6.18
CA TYR A 121 -0.06 2.55 6.35
C TYR A 121 -0.43 1.56 5.24
N TYR A 122 -1.19 1.94 4.21
CA TYR A 122 -1.87 0.98 3.34
C TYR A 122 -1.07 0.61 2.09
N ILE A 123 -0.86 -0.69 1.86
CA ILE A 123 -0.27 -1.21 0.62
C ILE A 123 -1.31 -1.87 -0.28
N GLY A 124 -2.32 -2.49 0.31
CA GLY A 124 -3.35 -3.23 -0.40
C GLY A 124 -4.02 -4.27 0.49
N ALA A 125 -5.13 -4.80 0.02
CA ALA A 125 -5.82 -5.91 0.63
C ALA A 125 -6.33 -6.88 -0.44
N THR A 126 -6.52 -8.14 -0.05
CA THR A 126 -7.22 -9.13 -0.87
C THR A 126 -8.18 -9.94 -0.02
N PHE A 127 -9.28 -10.34 -0.63
CA PHE A 127 -10.38 -11.06 -0.01
C PHE A 127 -10.63 -12.33 -0.79
N ARG A 128 -10.72 -13.46 -0.10
CA ARG A 128 -11.22 -14.71 -0.65
C ARG A 128 -12.57 -15.01 -0.02
N CYS A 129 -13.63 -15.02 -0.83
CA CYS A 129 -14.99 -15.31 -0.37
C CYS A 129 -15.75 -16.08 -1.44
N GLY A 130 -16.27 -17.28 -1.11
CA GLY A 130 -17.10 -18.06 -2.03
C GLY A 130 -16.42 -18.39 -3.37
N GLY A 131 -15.09 -18.55 -3.35
CA GLY A 131 -14.27 -18.80 -4.55
C GLY A 131 -14.00 -17.57 -5.43
N GLU A 132 -14.37 -16.36 -4.99
CA GLU A 132 -13.95 -15.10 -5.60
C GLU A 132 -12.74 -14.54 -4.86
N ASN A 133 -11.74 -14.06 -5.62
CA ASN A 133 -10.64 -13.27 -5.08
C ASN A 133 -10.84 -11.82 -5.52
N ILE A 134 -10.96 -10.91 -4.56
CA ILE A 134 -11.14 -9.48 -4.81
C ILE A 134 -9.96 -8.75 -4.21
N GLU A 135 -9.25 -8.00 -5.04
CA GLU A 135 -8.11 -7.21 -4.62
C GLU A 135 -8.49 -5.72 -4.54
N ILE A 136 -8.10 -5.06 -3.45
CA ILE A 136 -8.29 -3.63 -3.23
C ILE A 136 -6.90 -3.02 -3.12
N ARG A 137 -6.55 -2.14 -4.05
CA ARG A 137 -5.27 -1.42 -4.07
C ARG A 137 -5.37 0.03 -3.67
N ILE A 138 -6.54 0.61 -3.87
CA ILE A 138 -6.85 1.98 -3.50
C ILE A 138 -7.96 1.90 -2.45
N PRO A 139 -7.68 2.29 -1.19
CA PRO A 139 -8.71 2.30 -0.17
C PRO A 139 -9.57 3.55 -0.32
N THR A 140 -10.74 3.56 0.33
CA THR A 140 -11.52 4.79 0.48
C THR A 140 -11.06 5.50 1.73
N VAL A 141 -10.55 6.74 1.59
CA VAL A 141 -10.13 7.56 2.73
C VAL A 141 -11.18 8.62 3.02
N HIS A 142 -11.61 8.71 4.28
CA HIS A 142 -12.49 9.77 4.75
C HIS A 142 -11.67 10.75 5.59
N ILE A 143 -11.58 11.99 5.10
CA ILE A 143 -10.87 13.05 5.78
C ILE A 143 -11.67 13.52 6.99
N GLY A 144 -11.06 13.41 8.16
CA GLY A 144 -11.69 13.79 9.43
C GLY A 144 -11.12 15.09 9.98
N THR A 145 -11.92 15.81 10.76
CA THR A 145 -11.45 17.03 11.46
C THR A 145 -10.38 16.71 12.52
N PHE A 146 -10.43 15.51 13.11
CA PHE A 146 -9.53 15.08 14.19
C PHE A 146 -8.60 13.94 13.79
N CYS A 147 -9.11 12.98 13.02
CA CYS A 147 -8.33 11.87 12.48
C CYS A 147 -9.02 11.38 11.22
N ASP A 148 -8.22 11.15 10.17
CA ASP A 148 -8.70 10.50 8.95
C ASP A 148 -9.02 9.04 9.22
N SER A 149 -9.90 8.45 8.42
CA SER A 149 -10.20 7.03 8.51
C SER A 149 -10.06 6.36 7.16
N VAL A 150 -9.59 5.12 7.18
CA VAL A 150 -9.44 4.29 6.00
C VAL A 150 -10.53 3.23 6.01
N LEU A 151 -11.26 3.12 4.91
CA LEU A 151 -12.20 2.04 4.63
C LEU A 151 -11.58 1.10 3.59
N ILE A 152 -11.43 -0.16 3.98
CA ILE A 152 -11.17 -1.27 3.09
C ILE A 152 -12.47 -2.05 2.96
N GLY A 153 -13.18 -1.86 1.86
CA GLY A 153 -14.48 -2.50 1.68
C GLY A 153 -14.90 -2.67 0.24
N CYS A 154 -15.72 -3.69 0.01
CA CYS A 154 -16.32 -3.99 -1.28
C CYS A 154 -17.59 -4.82 -1.10
N LEU A 155 -18.45 -4.83 -2.11
CA LEU A 155 -19.57 -5.77 -2.18
C LEU A 155 -19.14 -6.96 -3.03
N THR A 156 -19.15 -8.18 -2.48
CA THR A 156 -18.84 -9.39 -3.23
C THR A 156 -19.91 -9.65 -4.30
N GLY A 157 -19.53 -10.12 -5.48
CA GLY A 157 -20.45 -10.33 -6.59
C GLY A 157 -21.45 -11.46 -6.34
N LYS A 158 -20.95 -12.64 -5.96
CA LYS A 158 -21.77 -13.84 -5.80
C LYS A 158 -22.63 -13.86 -4.53
N THR A 159 -22.04 -13.56 -3.39
CA THR A 159 -22.73 -13.68 -2.09
C THR A 159 -23.43 -12.39 -1.66
N ARG A 160 -23.20 -11.27 -2.36
CA ARG A 160 -23.64 -9.92 -1.97
C ARG A 160 -23.29 -9.57 -0.52
N GLN A 161 -22.26 -10.20 0.02
CA GLN A 161 -21.71 -9.88 1.32
C GLN A 161 -20.94 -8.56 1.21
N ALA A 162 -21.32 -7.58 2.04
CA ALA A 162 -20.55 -6.36 2.18
C ALA A 162 -19.35 -6.68 3.05
N ILE A 163 -18.16 -6.41 2.54
CA ILE A 163 -16.91 -6.44 3.30
C ILE A 163 -16.59 -5.01 3.75
N ASP A 164 -16.29 -4.84 5.04
CA ASP A 164 -16.07 -3.54 5.67
C ASP A 164 -15.08 -3.70 6.83
N TYR A 165 -13.86 -3.19 6.60
CA TYR A 165 -12.83 -3.00 7.61
C TYR A 165 -12.49 -1.51 7.65
N ARG A 166 -12.50 -0.91 8.83
CA ARG A 166 -12.10 0.49 9.00
C ARG A 166 -11.12 0.68 10.12
N TYR A 167 -10.17 1.57 9.88
CA TYR A 167 -9.17 1.92 10.89
C TYR A 167 -8.80 3.40 10.87
N PHE A 168 -8.29 3.85 12.01
CA PHE A 168 -7.60 5.12 12.17
C PHE A 168 -6.08 4.90 11.98
N PRO A 169 -5.43 5.65 11.07
CA PRO A 169 -3.99 5.60 10.85
C PRO A 169 -3.27 6.61 11.75
N PHE A 170 -3.19 6.33 13.05
CA PHE A 170 -2.44 7.20 13.96
C PHE A 170 -0.94 7.20 13.64
N SER A 171 -0.23 8.24 14.08
CA SER A 171 1.21 8.37 13.83
C SER A 171 2.05 7.23 14.41
N ASP A 172 1.55 6.51 15.42
CA ASP A 172 2.27 5.44 16.10
C ASP A 172 1.61 4.05 15.99
N ARG A 173 0.38 3.97 15.47
CA ARG A 173 -0.39 2.72 15.36
C ARG A 173 -1.49 2.78 14.31
N VAL A 174 -1.95 1.60 13.89
CA VAL A 174 -3.18 1.39 13.13
C VAL A 174 -4.26 0.86 14.07
N GLU A 175 -5.40 1.52 14.17
CA GLU A 175 -6.47 1.13 15.11
C GLU A 175 -7.76 0.80 14.37
N PHE A 176 -8.09 -0.50 14.30
CA PHE A 176 -9.33 -0.98 13.69
C PHE A 176 -10.52 -0.75 14.62
N TYR A 177 -11.50 0.03 14.16
CA TYR A 177 -12.71 0.38 14.92
C TYR A 177 -13.99 -0.17 14.29
N SER A 178 -13.94 -0.59 13.02
CA SER A 178 -15.04 -1.32 12.38
C SER A 178 -14.50 -2.59 11.73
N TRP A 179 -15.11 -3.71 12.09
CA TRP A 179 -14.67 -5.05 11.70
C TRP A 179 -15.90 -5.94 11.56
N MET A 180 -16.54 -5.92 10.38
CA MET A 180 -17.86 -6.54 10.22
C MET A 180 -17.81 -8.03 9.86
N GLN A 181 -16.64 -8.59 9.59
CA GLN A 181 -16.54 -9.94 9.02
C GLN A 181 -16.09 -11.00 10.02
N THR A 182 -16.66 -12.19 9.86
CA THR A 182 -16.29 -13.43 10.56
C THR A 182 -15.21 -14.21 9.80
N PHE A 183 -14.36 -13.52 9.06
CA PHE A 183 -13.26 -14.14 8.30
C PHE A 183 -11.98 -14.13 9.12
N ASP A 184 -11.20 -15.20 8.98
CA ASP A 184 -9.80 -15.17 9.39
C ASP A 184 -9.11 -14.02 8.64
N THR A 185 -8.56 -13.09 9.41
CA THR A 185 -7.92 -11.89 8.88
C THR A 185 -6.44 -11.91 9.20
N TYR A 186 -5.64 -11.81 8.15
CA TYR A 186 -4.19 -11.76 8.17
C TYR A 186 -3.76 -10.32 7.97
N ILE A 187 -3.05 -9.75 8.94
CA ILE A 187 -2.48 -8.40 8.84
C ILE A 187 -0.96 -8.57 8.71
N LEU A 188 -0.44 -8.34 7.50
CA LEU A 188 0.97 -8.46 7.18
C LEU A 188 1.65 -7.10 7.33
N ASN A 189 2.74 -7.06 8.09
CA ASN A 189 3.70 -5.95 8.03
C ASN A 189 4.70 -6.21 6.89
N ALA A 190 4.53 -5.54 5.75
CA ALA A 190 5.42 -5.62 4.61
C ALA A 190 6.59 -4.61 4.66
N GLY A 191 6.64 -3.80 5.72
CA GLY A 191 7.65 -2.77 5.90
C GLY A 191 8.92 -3.26 6.57
N THR A 192 9.76 -2.30 6.95
CA THR A 192 11.07 -2.54 7.58
C THR A 192 11.09 -2.21 9.06
N GLN A 193 10.04 -1.59 9.58
CA GLN A 193 9.87 -1.23 10.99
C GLN A 193 8.70 -1.99 11.61
N PRO A 194 8.71 -2.29 12.92
CA PRO A 194 7.56 -2.85 13.60
C PRO A 194 6.34 -1.92 13.51
N ILE A 195 5.14 -2.48 13.35
CA ILE A 195 3.88 -1.73 13.33
C ILE A 195 3.04 -2.13 14.54
N LYS A 196 2.49 -1.15 15.26
CA LYS A 196 1.46 -1.39 16.26
C LYS A 196 0.10 -1.44 15.58
N VAL A 197 -0.66 -2.50 15.85
CA VAL A 197 -2.01 -2.68 15.34
C VAL A 197 -2.94 -2.99 16.50
N ALA A 198 -3.93 -2.12 16.71
CA ALA A 198 -4.99 -2.32 17.68
C ALA A 198 -6.22 -2.92 16.99
N VAL A 199 -6.66 -4.08 17.47
CA VAL A 199 -7.85 -4.80 16.98
C VAL A 199 -8.65 -5.27 18.18
N LYS A 200 -9.97 -5.03 18.20
CA LYS A 200 -10.87 -5.44 19.31
C LYS A 200 -10.34 -5.04 20.70
N ALA A 201 -9.87 -3.80 20.83
CA ALA A 201 -9.25 -3.23 22.04
C ALA A 201 -7.97 -3.94 22.53
N GLN A 202 -7.34 -4.78 21.71
CA GLN A 202 -6.05 -5.40 21.98
C GLN A 202 -4.98 -4.81 21.06
N GLU A 203 -3.90 -4.33 21.66
CA GLU A 203 -2.72 -3.87 20.92
C GLU A 203 -1.79 -5.03 20.61
N ASN A 204 -1.35 -5.09 19.35
CA ASN A 204 -0.44 -6.10 18.84
C ASN A 204 0.73 -5.40 18.17
N VAL A 205 1.95 -5.92 18.35
CA VAL A 205 3.14 -5.45 17.62
C VAL A 205 3.48 -6.49 16.57
N ILE A 206 3.50 -6.07 15.30
CA ILE A 206 3.83 -6.93 14.17
C ILE A 206 5.24 -6.59 13.71
N ALA A 207 6.18 -7.51 13.89
CA ALA A 207 7.55 -7.34 13.40
C ALA A 207 7.60 -7.30 11.85
N PRO A 208 8.64 -6.69 11.25
CA PRO A 208 8.84 -6.67 9.80
C PRO A 208 8.75 -8.07 9.18
N GLY A 209 7.94 -8.21 8.12
CA GLY A 209 7.73 -9.48 7.42
C GLY A 209 6.85 -10.50 8.17
N CYS A 210 6.37 -10.18 9.37
CA CYS A 210 5.47 -11.04 10.13
C CYS A 210 3.99 -10.71 9.86
N THR A 211 3.15 -11.70 10.11
CA THR A 211 1.69 -11.61 9.94
C THR A 211 1.00 -11.86 11.26
N LEU A 212 0.11 -10.95 11.65
CA LEU A 212 -0.85 -11.15 12.73
C LEU A 212 -2.09 -11.87 12.17
N LEU A 213 -2.46 -13.00 12.76
CA LEU A 213 -3.71 -13.69 12.45
C LEU A 213 -4.75 -13.34 13.52
N ILE A 214 -5.81 -12.67 13.10
CA ILE A 214 -7.04 -12.51 13.87
C ILE A 214 -8.00 -13.59 13.39
N ARG A 215 -8.16 -14.63 14.20
CA ARG A 215 -9.12 -15.69 13.90
C ARG A 215 -10.54 -15.19 14.13
N ASP A 216 -11.49 -15.82 13.43
CA ASP A 216 -12.88 -15.75 13.84
C ASP A 216 -13.02 -16.40 15.23
N THR A 217 -12.90 -15.59 16.26
CA THR A 217 -13.60 -15.86 17.50
C THR A 217 -15.00 -15.30 17.28
N LYS A 218 -15.96 -16.17 16.97
CA LYS A 218 -17.33 -15.94 17.42
C LYS A 218 -17.19 -15.48 18.86
N ASP A 219 -17.47 -14.20 19.14
CA ASP A 219 -17.75 -13.82 20.50
C ASP A 219 -18.84 -14.78 20.94
N ARG A 220 -18.58 -15.58 21.97
CA ARG A 220 -19.65 -16.18 22.76
C ARG A 220 -20.34 -15.01 23.46
N GLY A 221 -21.08 -14.21 22.70
CA GLY A 221 -22.09 -13.32 23.24
C GLY A 221 -23.08 -14.22 23.93
N GLY A 222 -23.15 -14.07 25.25
CA GLY A 222 -23.83 -14.99 26.14
C GLY A 222 -25.29 -15.22 25.77
N ASP A 223 -25.75 -16.42 26.10
CA ASP A 223 -27.13 -16.61 26.52
C ASP A 223 -27.40 -15.64 27.68
N GLY A 224 -27.88 -14.45 27.32
CA GLY A 224 -28.57 -13.57 28.22
C GLY A 224 -30.05 -13.93 28.13
N ASP A 225 -30.45 -14.93 28.92
CA ASP A 225 -31.81 -14.99 29.44
C ASP A 225 -32.10 -13.67 30.17
N VAL A 226 -32.92 -12.79 29.56
CA VAL A 226 -34.02 -12.05 30.23
C VAL A 226 -35.09 -11.71 29.19
#